data_AF-A0A8X7C0Q0-F1
#
_entry.id   AF-A0A8X7C0Q0-F1
#
_cell.length_a   1.000
_cell.length_b   1.000
_cell.length_c   1.000
_cell.angle_alpha   90.00
_cell.angle_beta   90.00
_cell.angle_gamma   90.00
#
_symmetry.space_group_name_H-M   'P 1'
#
loop_
_entity.id
_entity.type
_entity.pdbx_description
1 polymer ?
#
loop_
_entity_poly.entity_id
_entity_poly.type
_entity_poly.pdbx_seq_one_letter_code
_entity_poly.pdbx_strand_id
1 'polypeptide(L)'
;MYRYPKYLTQDLEADFSDSEHCYESVKIKRKLSTKLFFDELPSGEKYQRDWLLYLKSEGQVFCFYCLLLQSDRKRGVLAAGCNDWKNSFALASQLERSDDHRANVLTFLLRKGAKTQSRMQSKVNMTKR
;
A
#
# COMPACT_ATOMS: atom_id res chain seq x y z
N MET A 1 12.85 7.40 0.40
CA MET A 1 12.68 5.94 0.27
C MET A 1 12.20 5.35 1.60
N TYR A 2 10.97 4.87 1.66
CA TYR A 2 10.40 4.25 2.86
C TYR A 2 11.05 2.88 3.10
N ARG A 3 11.48 2.57 4.33
CA ARG A 3 12.01 1.25 4.69
C ARG A 3 10.88 0.39 5.25
N TYR A 4 10.37 -0.52 4.42
CA TYR A 4 9.45 -1.57 4.85
C TYR A 4 10.18 -2.62 5.70
N PRO A 5 9.46 -3.42 6.52
CA PRO A 5 10.04 -4.60 7.15
C PRO A 5 10.76 -5.47 6.11
N LYS A 6 11.87 -6.12 6.47
CA LYS A 6 12.75 -6.86 5.52
C LYS A 6 12.03 -7.91 4.66
N TYR A 7 10.83 -8.35 5.05
CA TYR A 7 10.00 -9.35 4.37
C TYR A 7 8.86 -8.74 3.53
N LEU A 8 8.68 -7.42 3.55
CA LEU A 8 7.69 -6.69 2.77
C LEU A 8 8.44 -5.78 1.81
N THR A 9 8.66 -6.22 0.58
CA THR A 9 9.18 -5.38 -0.50
C THR A 9 8.21 -5.42 -1.64
N GLN A 10 8.05 -4.31 -2.37
CA GLN A 10 7.25 -4.32 -3.59
C GLN A 10 7.90 -5.20 -4.67
N ASP A 11 9.20 -5.51 -4.51
CA ASP A 11 10.02 -6.36 -5.36
C ASP A 11 9.57 -6.30 -6.82
N LEU A 12 9.67 -5.09 -7.38
CA LEU A 12 9.12 -4.78 -8.70
C LEU A 12 9.83 -5.55 -9.83
N GLU A 13 10.98 -6.17 -9.51
CA GLU A 13 11.76 -7.03 -10.40
C GLU A 13 11.47 -8.52 -10.16
N ALA A 14 10.58 -8.87 -9.23
CA ALA A 14 10.22 -10.25 -8.96
C ALA A 14 9.53 -10.91 -10.15
N ASP A 15 9.83 -12.19 -10.38
CA ASP A 15 8.99 -13.03 -11.22
C ASP A 15 7.71 -13.37 -10.46
N PHE A 16 6.62 -12.66 -10.75
CA PHE A 16 5.30 -12.88 -10.16
C PHE A 16 4.64 -14.21 -10.58
N SER A 17 5.40 -15.23 -10.95
CA SER A 17 4.87 -16.56 -11.31
C SER A 17 4.03 -17.17 -10.18
N ASP A 18 4.41 -16.97 -8.92
CA ASP A 18 3.65 -17.46 -7.75
C ASP A 18 2.32 -16.74 -7.53
N SER A 19 2.05 -15.67 -8.28
CA SER A 19 0.76 -14.96 -8.24
C SER A 19 -0.25 -15.51 -9.25
N GLU A 20 0.07 -16.55 -10.02
CA GLU A 20 -0.85 -17.08 -11.03
C GLU A 20 -2.19 -17.49 -10.42
N HIS A 21 -3.28 -16.95 -10.96
CA HIS A 21 -4.64 -17.32 -10.62
C HIS A 21 -5.38 -17.79 -11.87
N CYS A 22 -5.89 -19.02 -11.81
CA CYS A 22 -6.79 -19.58 -12.82
C CYS A 22 -8.24 -19.14 -12.55
N TYR A 23 -8.87 -18.53 -13.55
CA TYR A 23 -10.29 -18.18 -13.51
C TYR A 23 -11.08 -19.33 -14.12
N GLU A 24 -11.60 -20.22 -13.28
CA GLU A 24 -12.19 -21.51 -13.67
C GLU A 24 -13.31 -21.36 -14.72
N SER A 25 -14.08 -20.28 -14.64
CA SER A 25 -15.20 -19.98 -15.55
C SER A 25 -14.78 -19.75 -17.00
N VAL A 26 -13.53 -19.34 -17.25
CA VAL A 26 -13.04 -18.97 -18.58
C VAL A 26 -11.74 -19.71 -18.96
N LYS A 27 -11.19 -20.55 -18.08
CA LYS A 27 -9.89 -21.24 -18.25
C LYS A 27 -8.75 -20.28 -18.65
N ILE A 28 -8.81 -19.04 -18.16
CA ILE A 28 -7.75 -18.05 -18.37
C ILE A 28 -6.90 -17.97 -17.12
N LYS A 29 -5.59 -18.06 -17.29
CA LYS A 29 -4.60 -17.79 -16.25
C LYS A 29 -4.19 -16.32 -16.32
N ARG A 30 -4.17 -15.63 -15.18
CA ARG A 30 -3.60 -14.29 -15.07
C ARG A 30 -2.64 -14.26 -13.89
N LYS A 31 -1.69 -13.33 -13.92
CA LYS A 31 -0.75 -13.08 -12.84
C LYS A 31 -0.67 -11.59 -12.55
N LEU A 32 -0.13 -11.25 -11.37
CA LEU A 32 0.17 -9.88 -10.99
C LEU A 32 1.07 -9.22 -12.04
N SER A 33 0.75 -7.98 -12.38
CA SER A 33 1.55 -7.15 -13.27
C SER A 33 2.27 -6.06 -12.47
N THR A 34 3.55 -5.85 -12.77
CA THR A 34 4.35 -4.73 -12.22
C THR A 34 3.67 -3.37 -12.45
N LYS A 35 2.91 -3.22 -13.54
CA LYS A 35 2.15 -2.01 -13.84
C LYS A 35 1.13 -1.64 -12.76
N LEU A 36 0.66 -2.60 -11.96
CA LEU A 36 -0.27 -2.34 -10.86
C LEU A 36 0.34 -1.47 -9.76
N PHE A 37 1.67 -1.45 -9.63
CA PHE A 37 2.37 -0.63 -8.65
C PHE A 37 2.55 0.82 -9.11
N PHE A 38 2.05 1.19 -10.28
CA PHE A 38 2.18 2.53 -10.84
C PHE A 38 0.82 3.07 -11.28
N ASP A 39 0.67 4.39 -11.24
CA ASP A 39 -0.45 5.11 -11.81
C ASP A 39 0.04 6.43 -12.43
N GLU A 40 -0.87 7.15 -13.09
CA GLU A 40 -0.57 8.39 -13.80
C GLU A 40 -1.48 9.52 -13.32
N LEU A 41 -0.89 10.68 -13.06
CA LEU A 41 -1.62 11.90 -12.78
C LEU A 41 -2.28 12.43 -14.06
N PRO A 42 -3.32 13.29 -13.97
CA PRO A 42 -3.90 13.95 -15.15
C PRO A 42 -2.88 14.77 -15.96
N SER A 43 -1.76 15.17 -15.35
CA SER A 43 -0.63 15.84 -16.00
C SER A 43 0.22 14.91 -16.88
N GLY A 44 0.02 13.59 -16.82
CA GLY A 44 0.84 12.57 -17.47
C GLY A 44 2.03 12.10 -16.62
N GLU A 45 2.23 12.67 -15.43
CA GLU A 45 3.31 12.25 -14.53
C GLU A 45 2.97 10.91 -13.88
N LYS A 46 3.88 9.94 -14.00
CA LYS A 46 3.74 8.63 -13.36
C LYS A 46 4.21 8.66 -11.93
N TYR A 47 3.44 8.04 -11.05
CA TYR A 47 3.79 7.85 -9.65
C TYR A 47 3.68 6.38 -9.25
N GLN A 48 4.49 6.00 -8.26
CA GLN A 48 4.48 4.67 -7.68
C GLN A 48 3.48 4.62 -6.53
N ARG A 49 2.64 3.58 -6.51
CA ARG A 49 1.74 3.26 -5.40
C ARG A 49 2.55 2.61 -4.28
N ASP A 50 3.33 3.40 -3.55
CA ASP A 50 4.14 2.94 -2.41
C ASP A 50 3.31 2.18 -1.35
N TRP A 51 2.01 2.45 -1.28
CA TRP A 51 1.09 1.81 -0.35
C TRP A 51 0.68 0.38 -0.74
N LEU A 52 0.93 -0.08 -1.97
CA LEU A 52 0.52 -1.40 -2.44
C LEU A 52 1.65 -2.41 -2.25
N LEU A 53 1.42 -3.51 -1.55
CA LEU A 53 2.42 -4.53 -1.23
C LEU A 53 1.97 -5.89 -1.75
N TYR A 54 2.88 -6.65 -2.37
CA TYR A 54 2.64 -8.05 -2.71
C TYR A 54 3.17 -8.95 -1.60
N LEU A 55 2.35 -9.89 -1.14
CA LEU A 55 2.74 -10.90 -0.16
C LEU A 55 2.76 -12.26 -0.85
N LYS A 56 3.97 -12.74 -1.16
CA LYS A 56 4.18 -13.98 -1.91
C LYS A 56 3.55 -15.22 -1.26
N SER A 57 3.54 -15.30 0.08
CA SER A 57 2.94 -16.44 0.79
C SER A 57 1.45 -16.57 0.55
N GLU A 58 0.76 -15.44 0.35
CA GLU A 58 -0.70 -15.39 0.12
C GLU A 58 -1.05 -15.30 -1.36
N GLY A 59 -0.07 -15.03 -2.24
CA GLY A 59 -0.32 -14.76 -3.66
C GLY A 59 -1.23 -13.54 -3.87
N GLN A 60 -1.22 -12.57 -2.95
CA GLN A 60 -2.17 -11.44 -2.92
C GLN A 60 -1.44 -10.10 -2.75
N VAL A 61 -2.08 -9.03 -3.22
CA VAL A 61 -1.66 -7.65 -2.92
C VAL A 61 -2.51 -7.02 -1.83
N PHE A 62 -1.88 -6.15 -1.03
CA PHE A 62 -2.45 -5.50 0.14
C PHE A 62 -2.13 -4.02 0.15
N CYS A 63 -2.99 -3.23 0.78
CA CYS A 63 -2.65 -1.86 1.16
C CYS A 63 -1.93 -1.83 2.52
N PHE A 64 -0.69 -1.39 2.54
CA PHE A 64 0.14 -1.29 3.75
C PHE A 64 -0.52 -0.49 4.87
N TYR A 65 -1.03 0.71 4.57
CA TYR A 65 -1.62 1.59 5.58
C TYR A 65 -2.90 1.00 6.15
N CYS A 66 -3.76 0.43 5.29
CA CYS A 66 -5.01 -0.16 5.72
C CYS A 66 -4.78 -1.45 6.50
N LEU A 67 -3.83 -2.30 6.10
CA LEU A 67 -3.44 -3.49 6.84
C LEU A 67 -2.96 -3.16 8.26
N LEU A 68 -2.25 -2.05 8.43
CA LEU A 68 -1.69 -1.65 9.72
C LEU A 68 -2.70 -0.97 10.65
N LEU A 69 -3.69 -0.26 10.10
CA LEU A 69 -4.53 0.67 10.86
C LEU A 69 -6.01 0.29 10.93
N GLN A 70 -6.51 -0.56 10.04
CA GLN A 70 -7.90 -1.01 10.09
C GLN A 70 -8.08 -2.17 11.07
N SER A 71 -9.21 -2.15 11.78
CA SER A 71 -9.67 -3.30 12.56
C SER A 71 -10.30 -4.35 11.65
N ASP A 72 -10.25 -5.62 12.06
CA ASP A 72 -10.74 -6.78 11.30
C ASP A 72 -12.20 -6.64 10.82
N ARG A 73 -13.02 -5.88 11.55
CA ARG A 73 -14.44 -5.68 11.25
C ARG A 73 -14.73 -4.65 10.15
N LYS A 74 -13.72 -3.89 9.68
CA LYS A 74 -13.86 -2.83 8.65
C LYS A 74 -12.89 -2.99 7.47
N ARG A 75 -12.32 -4.18 7.26
CA ARG A 75 -11.34 -4.40 6.19
C ARG A 75 -12.02 -4.29 4.82
N GLY A 76 -11.59 -3.32 4.01
CA GLY A 76 -11.92 -3.29 2.58
C GLY A 76 -11.17 -4.38 1.80
N VAL A 77 -11.48 -4.54 0.50
CA VAL A 77 -10.94 -5.63 -0.37
C VAL A 77 -9.41 -5.72 -0.31
N LEU A 78 -8.68 -4.60 -0.41
CA LEU A 78 -7.21 -4.60 -0.35
C LEU A 78 -6.62 -4.62 1.07
N ALA A 79 -7.44 -4.49 2.13
CA ALA A 79 -7.00 -4.78 3.50
C ALA A 79 -7.17 -6.28 3.83
N ALA A 80 -8.07 -6.96 3.12
CA ALA A 80 -8.26 -8.40 3.18
C ALA A 80 -7.34 -9.18 2.22
N GLY A 81 -6.82 -8.51 1.18
CA GLY A 81 -5.96 -9.10 0.16
C GLY A 81 -6.68 -9.24 -1.18
N CYS A 82 -5.97 -9.01 -2.28
CA CYS A 82 -6.51 -9.05 -3.63
C CYS A 82 -5.65 -9.93 -4.54
N ASN A 83 -6.28 -10.92 -5.17
CA ASN A 83 -5.72 -11.71 -6.27
C ASN A 83 -6.60 -11.66 -7.54
N ASP A 84 -7.61 -10.79 -7.57
CA ASP A 84 -8.41 -10.52 -8.76
C ASP A 84 -7.62 -9.62 -9.74
N TRP A 85 -6.64 -10.22 -10.41
CA TRP A 85 -5.82 -9.59 -11.45
C TRP A 85 -6.62 -9.04 -12.63
N LYS A 86 -7.86 -9.49 -12.82
CA LYS A 86 -8.74 -8.91 -13.85
C LYS A 86 -9.19 -7.51 -13.45
N ASN A 87 -9.53 -7.31 -12.19
CA ASN A 87 -10.08 -6.05 -11.70
C ASN A 87 -9.10 -5.25 -10.83
N SER A 88 -7.87 -5.72 -10.66
CA SER A 88 -6.89 -5.18 -9.71
C SER A 88 -6.61 -3.70 -9.89
N PHE A 89 -6.49 -3.20 -11.12
CA PHE A 89 -6.28 -1.78 -11.41
C PHE A 89 -7.48 -0.93 -10.93
N ALA A 90 -8.69 -1.34 -11.27
CA ALA A 90 -9.91 -0.63 -10.86
C ALA A 90 -10.05 -0.65 -9.32
N LEU A 91 -9.79 -1.80 -8.69
CA LEU A 91 -9.82 -1.96 -7.23
C LEU A 91 -8.77 -1.08 -6.55
N ALA A 92 -7.55 -1.00 -7.09
CA ALA A 92 -6.49 -0.14 -6.57
C ALA A 92 -6.88 1.34 -6.65
N SER A 93 -7.36 1.80 -7.82
CA SER A 93 -7.79 3.19 -7.99
C SER A 93 -9.05 3.54 -7.18
N GLN A 94 -9.94 2.58 -6.91
CA GLN A 94 -11.09 2.80 -6.02
C GLN A 94 -10.63 2.95 -4.57
N LEU A 95 -9.72 2.08 -4.10
CA LEU A 95 -9.17 2.19 -2.76
C LEU A 95 -8.46 3.52 -2.55
N GLU A 96 -7.65 3.94 -3.51
CA GLU A 96 -6.90 5.20 -3.46
C GLU A 96 -7.81 6.42 -3.27
N ARG A 97 -9.03 6.37 -3.82
CA ARG A 97 -10.04 7.41 -3.68
C ARG A 97 -10.89 7.28 -2.40
N SER A 98 -10.84 6.16 -1.70
CA SER A 98 -11.65 5.92 -0.50
C SER A 98 -11.20 6.78 0.69
N ASP A 99 -12.17 7.26 1.47
CA ASP A 99 -11.90 8.09 2.65
C ASP A 99 -11.12 7.32 3.71
N ASP A 100 -11.40 6.03 3.88
CA ASP A 100 -10.69 5.16 4.82
C ASP A 100 -9.19 5.06 4.48
N HIS A 101 -8.85 4.87 3.20
CA HIS A 101 -7.45 4.83 2.77
C HIS A 101 -6.76 6.16 3.06
N ARG A 102 -7.38 7.29 2.70
CA ARG A 102 -6.82 8.64 2.91
C ARG A 102 -6.65 8.95 4.40
N ALA A 103 -7.60 8.57 5.23
CA ALA A 103 -7.52 8.71 6.69
C ALA A 103 -6.39 7.86 7.28
N ASN A 104 -6.20 6.64 6.78
CA ASN A 104 -5.10 5.75 7.22
C ASN A 104 -3.73 6.29 6.78
N VAL A 105 -3.60 6.77 5.54
CA VAL A 105 -2.38 7.45 5.05
C VAL A 105 -2.04 8.63 5.97
N LEU A 106 -3.01 9.51 6.23
CA LEU A 106 -2.81 10.68 7.08
C LEU A 106 -2.42 10.28 8.52
N THR A 107 -3.13 9.32 9.11
CA THR A 107 -2.84 8.80 10.45
C THR A 107 -1.43 8.23 10.54
N PHE A 108 -1.00 7.47 9.53
CA PHE A 108 0.35 6.93 9.46
C PHE A 108 1.40 8.04 9.42
N LEU A 109 1.22 9.03 8.54
CA LEU A 109 2.14 10.15 8.40
C LEU A 109 2.22 10.99 9.68
N LEU A 110 1.09 11.28 10.32
CA LEU A 110 1.04 12.01 11.59
C LEU A 110 1.75 11.24 12.72
N ARG A 111 1.49 9.94 12.86
CA ARG A 111 2.19 9.10 13.86
C ARG A 111 3.69 9.02 13.63
N LYS A 112 4.12 9.02 12.36
CA LYS A 112 5.53 9.09 11.99
C LYS A 112 6.15 10.45 12.35
N GLY A 113 5.44 11.55 12.08
CA GLY A 113 5.88 12.92 12.37
C GLY A 113 5.89 13.29 13.86
N ALA A 114 4.97 12.73 14.66
CA ALA A 114 4.90 12.95 16.11
C ALA A 114 6.15 12.43 16.84
N LYS A 115 6.84 11.43 16.29
CA LYS A 115 8.13 10.95 16.82
C LYS A 115 9.30 11.91 16.55
N THR A 116 9.11 12.94 15.73
CA THR A 116 10.16 13.92 15.39
C THR A 116 10.08 15.18 16.26
N GLN A 117 8.92 15.50 16.86
CA GLN A 117 8.74 16.68 17.71
C GLN A 117 9.34 16.53 19.11
N SER A 118 9.49 15.31 19.62
CA SER A 118 10.19 15.05 20.89
C SER A 118 11.69 15.37 20.84
N ARG A 119 12.26 15.64 19.65
CA ARG A 119 13.67 16.04 19.49
C ARG A 119 13.89 17.56 19.46
N MET A 120 12.85 18.37 19.28
CA MET A 120 12.97 19.84 19.19
C MET A 120 12.60 20.57 20.49
N GLN A 121 11.96 19.90 21.45
CA GLN A 121 11.60 20.50 22.75
C GLN A 121 12.75 20.54 23.78
N SER A 122 13.97 20.12 23.43
CA SER A 122 15.13 20.23 24.33
C SER A 122 15.98 21.51 24.15
N LYS A 123 15.56 22.47 23.32
CA LYS A 123 16.33 23.72 23.09
C LYS A 123 15.59 25.05 23.33
N VAL A 124 14.34 25.04 23.78
CA VAL A 124 13.58 26.30 24.01
C VAL A 124 13.62 26.77 25.48
N ASN A 125 14.11 25.96 26.42
CA ASN A 125 14.13 26.31 27.85
C ASN A 125 15.49 26.81 28.39
N MET A 126 16.36 27.41 27.55
CA MET A 126 17.65 27.99 28.00
C MET A 126 17.89 29.46 27.64
N THR A 127 16.91 30.18 27.12
CA THR A 127 17.04 31.63 26.81
C THR A 127 15.96 32.50 27.45
N LYS A 128 15.58 32.14 28.68
CA LYS A 128 14.95 33.08 29.63
C LYS A 128 15.62 32.97 31.00
N ARG A 129 16.81 33.54 31.10
CA ARG A 129 17.37 34.10 32.34
C ARG A 129 18.19 35.32 31.99
#